data_AF-A0ABD1NUH0-F1
#
_entry.id   AF-A0ABD1NUH0-F1
#
_cell.length_a   1.000
_cell.length_b   1.000
_cell.length_c   1.000
_cell.angle_alpha   90.00
_cell.angle_beta   90.00
_cell.angle_gamma   90.00
#
_symmetry.space_group_name_H-M   'P 1'
#
loop_
_entity.id
_entity.type
_entity.pdbx_description
1 polymer ?
#
loop_
_entity_poly.entity_id
_entity_poly.type
_entity_poly.pdbx_seq_one_letter_code
_entity_poly.pdbx_strand_id
1 'polypeptide(L)'
;MMVVQPVSKPELVLLDSVNLVIKDGDNLSDGGFVWQSFDFPFDTLLPGMKLGWDLKAGLQHVMASWRSSEDPYYGEFLFSLESPQLLLDKNEVPQSRWGPWDGQR
;
A
#
# COMPACT_ATOMS: atom_id res chain seq x y z
N MET A 1 9.64 17.18 -4.76
CA MET A 1 10.89 16.78 -5.44
C MET A 1 11.15 15.34 -5.05
N MET A 2 10.86 14.37 -5.93
CA MET A 2 11.17 12.97 -5.65
C MET A 2 12.69 12.79 -5.80
N VAL A 3 13.37 12.38 -4.73
CA VAL A 3 14.78 12.02 -4.77
C VAL A 3 14.86 10.64 -5.40
N VAL A 4 15.23 10.56 -6.67
CA VAL A 4 15.51 9.29 -7.32
C VAL A 4 16.89 8.85 -6.83
N GLN A 5 16.94 7.81 -6.00
CA GLN A 5 18.22 7.22 -5.63
C GLN A 5 18.81 6.53 -6.87
N PRO A 6 20.07 6.82 -7.24
CA PRO A 6 20.72 6.12 -8.34
C PRO A 6 20.85 4.64 -7.99
N VAL A 7 20.41 3.78 -8.90
CA VAL A 7 20.48 2.32 -8.78
C VAL A 7 21.53 1.83 -9.75
N SER A 8 22.57 1.17 -9.26
CA SER A 8 23.68 0.70 -10.11
C SER A 8 23.32 -0.59 -10.83
N LYS A 9 22.64 -1.51 -10.14
CA LYS A 9 22.27 -2.81 -10.68
C LYS A 9 20.84 -3.18 -10.23
N PRO A 10 19.80 -2.78 -10.99
CA PRO A 10 18.42 -3.04 -10.58
C PRO A 10 18.07 -4.52 -10.68
N GLU A 11 17.53 -5.08 -9.59
CA GLU A 11 17.03 -6.46 -9.52
C GLU A 11 15.55 -6.46 -9.15
N LEU A 12 14.73 -7.17 -9.93
CA LEU A 12 13.32 -7.42 -9.64
C LEU A 12 13.18 -8.77 -8.92
N VAL A 13 12.69 -8.74 -7.68
CA VAL A 13 12.62 -9.94 -6.83
C VAL A 13 11.23 -10.08 -6.25
N LEU A 14 10.64 -11.27 -6.37
CA LEU A 14 9.48 -11.67 -5.59
C LEU A 14 9.95 -12.32 -4.29
N LEU A 15 9.66 -11.69 -3.16
CA LEU A 15 10.03 -12.21 -1.84
C LEU A 15 9.07 -13.32 -1.40
N ASP A 16 9.45 -14.10 -0.38
CA ASP A 16 8.59 -15.14 0.22
C ASP A 16 7.30 -14.54 0.84
N SER A 17 7.31 -13.25 1.18
CA SER A 17 6.13 -12.49 1.60
C SER A 17 5.17 -12.15 0.45
N VAL A 18 5.51 -12.51 -0.79
CA VAL A 18 4.81 -12.14 -2.03
C VAL A 18 4.90 -10.64 -2.33
N ASN A 19 5.76 -9.91 -1.61
CA ASN A 19 6.10 -8.53 -1.97
C ASN A 19 7.05 -8.54 -3.17
N LEU A 20 6.65 -7.90 -4.26
CA LEU A 20 7.48 -7.72 -5.44
C LEU A 20 8.29 -6.44 -5.25
N VAL A 21 9.61 -6.53 -5.24
CA VAL A 21 10.49 -5.41 -4.93
C VAL A 21 11.50 -5.15 -6.04
N ILE A 22 11.89 -3.88 -6.17
CA ILE A 22 13.06 -3.46 -6.95
C ILE A 22 14.12 -3.00 -5.95
N LYS A 23 15.29 -3.62 -6.01
CA LYS A 23 16.46 -3.28 -5.18
C LYS A 23 17.70 -3.08 -6.03
N ASP A 24 18.70 -2.39 -5.46
CA ASP A 24 20.04 -2.37 -6.03
C ASP A 24 20.80 -3.63 -5.58
N GLY A 25 21.25 -4.45 -6.55
CA GLY A 25 21.97 -5.70 -6.28
C GLY A 25 23.30 -5.49 -5.57
N ASP A 26 23.88 -4.30 -5.67
CA ASP A 26 25.13 -3.93 -4.99
C ASP A 26 24.88 -3.40 -3.56
N ASN A 27 23.63 -3.14 -3.20
CA ASN A 27 23.25 -2.65 -1.88
C ASN A 27 22.86 -3.83 -0.97
N LEU A 28 23.73 -4.14 0.00
CA LEU A 28 23.58 -5.25 0.93
C LEU A 28 22.70 -4.93 2.15
N SER A 29 22.08 -3.75 2.21
CA SER A 29 21.22 -3.37 3.33
C SER A 29 19.76 -3.78 3.08
N ASP A 30 19.19 -4.57 3.99
CA ASP A 30 17.83 -5.15 3.93
C ASP A 30 16.67 -4.12 3.96
N GLY A 31 16.94 -2.83 3.78
CA GLY A 31 15.95 -1.75 3.79
C GLY A 31 16.02 -0.80 2.59
N GLY A 32 16.88 -1.06 1.62
CA GLY A 32 17.14 -0.19 0.47
C GLY A 32 16.26 -0.47 -0.76
N PHE A 33 14.98 -0.79 -0.58
CA PHE A 33 14.10 -0.97 -1.73
C PHE A 33 13.83 0.38 -2.39
N VAL A 34 13.98 0.41 -3.71
CA VAL A 34 13.69 1.60 -4.54
C VAL A 34 12.20 1.66 -4.84
N TRP A 35 11.56 0.49 -4.90
CA TRP A 35 10.13 0.31 -5.10
C TRP A 35 9.69 -1.03 -4.52
N GLN A 36 8.45 -1.12 -4.04
CA GLN A 36 7.82 -2.36 -3.61
C GLN A 36 6.32 -2.35 -3.92
N SER A 37 5.75 -3.51 -4.26
CA SER A 37 4.32 -3.64 -4.56
C SER A 37 3.44 -3.39 -3.34
N PHE A 38 3.95 -3.68 -2.13
CA PHE A 38 3.22 -3.47 -0.88
C PHE A 38 2.91 -1.99 -0.59
N ASP A 39 3.58 -1.05 -1.25
CA ASP A 39 3.26 0.38 -1.17
C ASP A 39 2.07 0.80 -2.03
N PHE A 40 1.56 -0.09 -2.89
CA PHE A 40 0.44 0.16 -3.79
C PHE A 40 -0.59 -0.98 -3.68
N PRO A 41 -1.23 -1.14 -2.50
CA PRO A 41 -2.29 -2.13 -2.34
C PRO A 41 -3.46 -1.84 -3.29
N PHE A 42 -4.07 -2.91 -3.80
CA PHE A 42 -5.24 -2.81 -4.67
C PHE A 42 -6.50 -3.16 -3.86
N ASP A 43 -7.15 -4.29 -4.13
CA ASP A 43 -8.38 -4.71 -3.44
C ASP A 43 -8.12 -5.63 -2.22
N THR A 44 -6.87 -6.05 -2.02
CA THR A 44 -6.49 -7.08 -1.03
C THR A 44 -5.36 -6.59 -0.12
N LEU A 45 -5.54 -6.74 1.19
CA LEU A 45 -4.50 -6.49 2.21
C LEU A 45 -3.86 -7.81 2.65
N LEU A 46 -2.62 -8.06 2.20
CA LEU A 46 -1.84 -9.24 2.57
C LEU A 46 -1.08 -9.04 3.89
N PRO A 47 -0.68 -10.12 4.59
CA PRO A 47 0.19 -10.03 5.74
C PRO A 47 1.49 -9.27 5.42
N GLY A 48 1.80 -8.24 6.23
CA GLY A 48 2.98 -7.39 6.05
C GLY A 48 2.73 -6.11 5.25
N MET A 49 1.60 -6.00 4.54
CA MET A 49 1.17 -4.72 3.96
C MET A 49 0.73 -3.75 5.04
N LYS A 50 0.75 -2.45 4.71
CA LYS A 50 0.35 -1.37 5.60
C LYS A 50 -0.89 -0.68 5.03
N LEU A 51 -1.72 -0.14 5.92
CA LEU A 51 -2.85 0.71 5.58
C LEU A 51 -2.72 2.01 6.38
N GLY A 52 -2.98 3.15 5.74
CA GLY A 52 -2.81 4.48 6.34
C GLY A 52 -1.58 5.24 5.84
N TRP A 53 -1.10 6.20 6.62
CA TRP A 53 -0.06 7.13 6.18
C TRP A 53 1.36 6.65 6.52
N ASP A 54 2.21 6.55 5.50
CA ASP A 54 3.66 6.65 5.69
C ASP A 54 4.06 8.12 5.74
N LEU A 55 4.23 8.64 6.95
CA LEU A 55 4.58 10.04 7.18
C LEU A 55 5.99 10.41 6.70
N LYS A 56 6.91 9.44 6.55
CA LYS A 56 8.26 9.69 6.05
C LYS A 56 8.25 9.80 4.53
N ALA A 57 7.53 8.92 3.86
CA ALA A 57 7.39 8.92 2.40
C ALA A 57 6.36 9.93 1.89
N GLY A 58 5.44 10.39 2.74
CA GLY A 58 4.30 11.22 2.34
C GLY A 58 3.29 10.44 1.49
N LEU A 59 3.21 9.12 1.67
CA LEU A 59 2.37 8.21 0.90
C LEU A 59 1.22 7.72 1.78
N GLN A 60 0.00 7.71 1.24
CA GLN A 60 -1.16 7.09 1.87
C GLN A 60 -1.42 5.73 1.22
N HIS A 61 -1.33 4.67 2.01
CA HIS A 61 -1.74 3.33 1.62
C HIS A 61 -3.26 3.19 1.80
N VAL A 62 -3.97 3.03 0.69
CA VAL A 62 -5.43 2.82 0.62
C VAL A 62 -5.74 1.65 -0.28
N MET A 63 -6.84 0.94 -0.01
CA MET A 63 -7.33 -0.11 -0.90
C MET A 63 -8.47 0.41 -1.76
N ALA A 64 -8.53 -0.08 -3.00
CA ALA A 64 -9.59 0.21 -3.94
C ALA A 64 -10.23 -1.09 -4.44
N SER A 65 -11.56 -1.13 -4.49
CA SER A 65 -12.23 -2.31 -5.06
C SER A 65 -11.96 -2.43 -6.56
N TRP A 66 -12.16 -3.62 -7.09
CA TRP A 66 -12.35 -3.78 -8.54
C TRP A 66 -13.68 -3.15 -8.98
N ARG A 67 -13.77 -2.81 -10.26
CA ARG A 67 -15.00 -2.31 -10.87
C ARG A 67 -16.05 -3.41 -10.99
N SER A 68 -15.64 -4.62 -11.34
CA SER A 68 -16.48 -5.82 -11.32
C SER A 68 -15.62 -7.07 -11.09
N SER A 69 -16.22 -8.25 -11.00
CA SER A 69 -15.50 -9.52 -10.90
C SER A 69 -14.59 -9.82 -12.11
N GLU A 70 -14.88 -9.22 -13.27
CA GLU A 70 -14.15 -9.41 -14.53
C GLU A 70 -13.28 -8.22 -14.92
N ASP A 71 -13.50 -7.05 -14.30
CA ASP A 71 -12.75 -5.82 -14.59
C ASP A 71 -11.96 -5.36 -13.35
N PRO A 72 -10.64 -5.64 -13.30
CA PRO A 72 -9.77 -5.25 -12.20
C PRO A 72 -9.40 -3.76 -12.23
N TYR A 73 -10.03 -2.94 -13.06
CA TYR A 73 -9.88 -1.50 -12.96
C TYR A 73 -10.48 -0.96 -11.65
N TYR A 74 -10.07 0.24 -11.24
CA TYR A 74 -10.61 0.92 -10.06
C TYR A 74 -12.14 0.99 -10.07
N GLY A 75 -12.73 0.43 -9.02
CA GLY A 75 -14.16 0.49 -8.73
C GLY A 75 -14.55 1.72 -7.91
N GLU A 76 -15.73 1.67 -7.34
CA GLU A 76 -16.35 2.80 -6.63
C GLU A 76 -16.00 2.85 -5.14
N PHE A 77 -15.45 1.76 -4.58
CA PHE A 77 -15.18 1.65 -3.15
C PHE A 77 -13.72 1.90 -2.82
N LEU A 78 -13.49 2.73 -1.81
CA LEU A 78 -12.19 2.98 -1.19
C LEU A 78 -12.23 2.59 0.27
N PHE A 79 -11.20 1.86 0.72
CA PHE A 79 -11.01 1.50 2.11
C PHE A 79 -9.71 2.12 2.62
N SER A 80 -9.81 2.96 3.64
CA SER A 80 -8.71 3.81 4.11
C SER A 80 -8.66 3.86 5.63
N LEU A 81 -7.52 4.33 6.14
CA LEU A 81 -7.32 4.65 7.55
C LEU A 81 -7.13 6.18 7.68
N GLU A 82 -8.10 6.86 8.28
CA GLU A 82 -8.04 8.29 8.56
C GLU A 82 -8.38 8.58 10.03
N SER A 83 -7.54 9.36 10.71
CA SER A 83 -7.79 9.83 12.09
C SER A 83 -8.14 8.72 13.10
N PRO A 84 -7.14 7.90 13.49
CA PRO A 84 -7.08 6.43 13.36
C PRO A 84 -8.41 5.65 13.29
N GLN A 85 -9.28 5.94 12.32
CA GLN A 85 -10.49 5.17 12.04
C GLN A 85 -10.38 4.48 10.70
N LEU A 86 -11.00 3.31 10.57
CA LEU A 86 -11.19 2.65 9.29
C LEU A 86 -12.45 3.19 8.63
N LEU A 87 -12.32 3.60 7.36
CA LEU A 87 -13.40 4.16 6.55
C LEU A 87 -13.62 3.30 5.32
N LEU A 88 -14.90 3.14 4.97
CA LEU A 88 -15.32 2.64 3.66
C LEU A 88 -16.15 3.73 3.00
N ASP A 89 -15.64 4.26 1.90
CA ASP A 89 -16.31 5.27 1.09
C ASP A 89 -16.74 4.65 -0.24
N LYS A 90 -17.87 5.12 -0.77
CA LYS A 90 -18.33 4.82 -2.13
C LYS A 90 -18.43 6.12 -2.90
N ASN A 91 -17.62 6.31 -3.95
CA ASN A 91 -17.58 7.55 -4.72
C ASN A 91 -17.49 8.79 -3.81
N GLU A 92 -16.53 8.79 -2.87
CA GLU A 92 -16.31 9.85 -1.86
C GLU A 92 -17.45 10.05 -0.84
N VAL A 93 -18.48 9.20 -0.85
CA VAL A 93 -19.56 9.22 0.13
C VAL A 93 -19.33 8.16 1.20
N PRO A 94 -19.19 8.53 2.49
CA PRO A 94 -18.98 7.57 3.56
C PRO A 94 -20.12 6.55 3.69
N GLN A 95 -19.76 5.27 3.64
CA GLN A 95 -20.69 4.15 3.84
C GLN A 95 -20.53 3.54 5.23
N SER A 96 -19.30 3.43 5.74
CA SER A 96 -19.02 2.87 7.06
C SER A 96 -17.82 3.55 7.73
N ARG A 97 -17.88 3.61 9.05
CA ARG A 97 -16.80 4.08 9.93
C ARG A 97 -16.74 3.14 11.13
N TRP A 98 -15.57 2.54 11.39
CA TRP A 98 -15.43 1.57 12.48
C TRP A 98 -14.96 2.18 13.80
N GLY A 99 -14.82 3.50 13.84
CA GLY A 99 -14.35 4.20 15.03
C GLY A 99 -12.85 4.02 15.27
N PRO A 100 -12.32 4.70 16.29
CA PRO A 100 -10.90 4.65 16.60
C PRO A 100 -10.51 3.30 17.16
N TRP A 101 -9.27 2.90 16.90
CA TRP A 101 -8.68 1.74 17.54
C TRP A 101 -8.64 1.91 19.06
N ASP A 102 -9.15 0.92 19.80
CA ASP A 102 -9.22 0.92 21.27
C ASP A 102 -8.00 0.29 21.95
N GLY A 103 -7.04 -0.22 21.17
CA GLY A 103 -5.86 -0.90 21.69
C GLY A 103 -6.00 -2.43 21.73
N GLN A 104 -7.18 -2.99 21.48
CA GLN A 104 -7.46 -4.41 21.68
C GLN A 104 -7.93 -5.09 20.40
N ARG A 105 -7.43 -6.31 20.20
CA ARG A 105 -7.89 -7.22 19.14
C ARG A 105 -9.17 -7.91 19.54
#